data_AF-A0A3P0X684-F1
#
_entry.id   AF-A0A3P0X684-F1
#
_cell.length_a   1.000
_cell.length_b   1.000
_cell.length_c   1.000
_cell.angle_alpha   90.00
_cell.angle_beta   90.00
_cell.angle_gamma   90.00
#
_symmetry.space_group_name_H-M   'P 1'
#
loop_
_entity.id
_entity.type
_entity.pdbx_description
1 polymer ?
#
loop_
_entity_poly.entity_id
_entity_poly.type
_entity_poly.pdbx_seq_one_letter_code
_entity_poly.pdbx_strand_id
1 'polypeptide(L)'
;MGQVQALHAPSHRGIRRLFSGCAVLSLAVALAASAQAPATTVPAPPRPHVAHVARPTIQAYIDQSWTGLERSMTDCQSLVDPKTKTVPVLYLPQELPEPAAVRALEAGCGVHAEHLPRRIDHPGALMPSEVAKPGLLYLPNPYIVPGGRFNEMYGWDSYFILQGLVTDKHLPEGLSLAQGMVENFFFEIEHYGNLLNANRTYFLTRSQPPLLSSMIRMVYDASAAAPQGSGMADPWLAKAYGYAVRDHALWLTPEHAAGDTGLARFHDLGEGPVPEMADASTYYPDIVRWLLRHPEVKTDYLVDGPATLPTVADTANDPELAELAAASCDVAKSEVCEHAHVGLHWLSRSFYEGDRAMRESGFDTTFRFGPFSGSTQQFAPVCLNALLYKYELDLAWMADHLGKPAESAEWTRQAAARKAAMDKYLWNAERGLYFDYNFTTHTQSTYTFIATFYPLWAGAASPEQASAVAANLPLFLEPGGVATSIEQSGVQWDLPYGWAPTTFFTVAGLERAGAHSAARMVAKRFLKTVANGYAQDGTLREKYNVVSSNADVIVSAGYKQNVIGFGWTNGVFLKLQQFLAAPAAKATGALIGTP
;
A
#
# COMPACT_ATOMS: atom_id res chain seq x y z
N MET A 1 16.14 -62.95 18.23
CA MET A 1 15.41 -62.31 19.34
C MET A 1 15.06 -60.90 18.90
N GLY A 2 13.75 -60.56 18.90
CA GLY A 2 13.22 -59.20 18.72
C GLY A 2 13.07 -58.70 17.27
N GLN A 3 11.93 -58.99 16.65
CA GLN A 3 11.52 -58.53 15.31
C GLN A 3 10.79 -57.18 15.33
N VAL A 4 10.95 -56.46 14.22
CA VAL A 4 10.28 -55.23 13.77
C VAL A 4 8.79 -55.48 13.47
N GLN A 5 7.91 -54.53 13.80
CA GLN A 5 6.54 -54.46 13.24
C GLN A 5 6.24 -53.05 12.72
N ALA A 6 5.94 -53.00 11.42
CA ALA A 6 5.28 -51.91 10.72
C ALA A 6 3.75 -52.06 10.85
N LEU A 7 3.01 -50.95 10.93
CA LEU A 7 1.55 -50.94 10.89
C LEU A 7 1.06 -50.13 9.68
N HIS A 8 0.25 -50.80 8.87
CA HIS A 8 -0.42 -50.35 7.66
C HIS A 8 -1.62 -49.42 7.93
N ALA A 9 -1.88 -48.54 6.96
CA ALA A 9 -3.14 -47.81 6.78
C ALA A 9 -4.27 -48.72 6.24
N PRO A 10 -5.54 -48.36 6.44
CA PRO A 10 -6.63 -48.84 5.59
C PRO A 10 -7.29 -47.71 4.79
N SER A 11 -7.43 -47.96 3.49
CA SER A 11 -8.38 -47.32 2.58
C SER A 11 -9.80 -47.83 2.84
N HIS A 12 -10.87 -47.06 2.60
CA HIS A 12 -12.14 -47.61 2.10
C HIS A 12 -13.01 -46.56 1.40
N ARG A 13 -13.72 -47.09 0.38
CA ARG A 13 -14.54 -46.46 -0.65
C ARG A 13 -15.95 -46.11 -0.13
N GLY A 14 -16.64 -45.32 -0.95
CA GLY A 14 -17.99 -44.79 -0.75
C GLY A 14 -19.11 -45.81 -0.57
N ILE A 15 -20.21 -45.30 -0.01
CA ILE A 15 -21.50 -45.98 0.07
C ILE A 15 -22.60 -45.01 -0.39
N ARG A 16 -23.22 -45.34 -1.52
CA ARG A 16 -24.58 -44.94 -1.89
C ARG A 16 -25.58 -45.79 -1.10
N ARG A 17 -26.63 -45.19 -0.55
CA ARG A 17 -27.97 -45.78 -0.23
C ARG A 17 -28.91 -44.60 0.08
N LEU A 18 -30.23 -44.62 -0.09
CA LEU A 18 -31.23 -45.30 -0.92
C LEU A 18 -32.55 -44.61 -0.50
N PHE A 19 -33.44 -44.34 -1.44
CA PHE A 19 -34.79 -43.84 -1.18
C PHE A 19 -35.59 -44.81 -0.29
N SER A 20 -36.38 -44.27 0.63
CA SER A 20 -37.69 -44.82 1.00
C SER A 20 -38.54 -43.76 1.70
N GLY A 21 -39.76 -43.57 1.21
CA GLY A 21 -40.70 -42.57 1.71
C GLY A 21 -41.52 -43.04 2.90
N CYS A 22 -42.18 -42.08 3.56
CA CYS A 22 -43.43 -42.35 4.28
C CYS A 22 -44.24 -41.06 4.49
N ALA A 23 -45.47 -41.11 3.97
CA ALA A 23 -46.71 -40.39 4.24
C ALA A 23 -46.71 -39.08 5.06
N VAL A 24 -47.25 -38.04 4.42
CA VAL A 24 -47.73 -36.78 5.02
C VAL A 24 -49.17 -36.98 5.51
N LEU A 25 -49.45 -36.61 6.77
CA LEU A 25 -50.81 -36.40 7.27
C LEU A 25 -51.17 -34.92 7.15
N SER A 26 -52.20 -34.63 6.36
CA SER A 26 -52.74 -33.28 6.14
C SER A 26 -53.75 -32.93 7.22
N LEU A 27 -53.55 -31.79 7.90
CA LEU A 27 -54.57 -31.14 8.72
C LEU A 27 -55.05 -29.88 8.00
N ALA A 28 -56.32 -29.85 7.62
CA ALA A 28 -56.95 -28.73 6.95
C ALA A 28 -57.41 -27.66 7.96
N VAL A 29 -57.04 -26.41 7.71
CA VAL A 29 -57.70 -25.23 8.30
C VAL A 29 -58.05 -24.28 7.16
N ALA A 30 -59.35 -23.99 7.07
CA ALA A 30 -59.95 -23.12 6.07
C ALA A 30 -59.63 -21.64 6.35
N LEU A 31 -59.31 -20.90 5.29
CA LEU A 31 -59.36 -19.43 5.29
C LEU A 31 -60.03 -18.95 4.00
N ALA A 32 -60.93 -17.98 4.19
CA ALA A 32 -61.94 -17.52 3.26
C ALA A 32 -61.37 -16.84 2.01
N ALA A 33 -62.04 -17.09 0.88
CA ALA A 33 -61.78 -16.44 -0.40
C ALA A 33 -62.53 -15.10 -0.50
N SER A 34 -61.80 -14.01 -0.72
CA SER A 34 -62.36 -12.75 -1.23
C SER A 34 -62.15 -12.70 -2.75
N ALA A 35 -63.24 -12.66 -3.50
CA ALA A 35 -63.23 -12.54 -4.96
C ALA A 35 -62.79 -11.15 -5.41
N GLN A 36 -61.77 -11.07 -6.27
CA GLN A 36 -61.44 -9.88 -7.06
C GLN A 36 -61.62 -10.18 -8.55
N ALA A 37 -62.26 -9.24 -9.24
CA ALA A 37 -62.62 -9.28 -10.66
C ALA A 37 -61.40 -9.34 -11.60
N PRO A 38 -61.54 -9.86 -12.84
CA PRO A 38 -60.42 -10.02 -13.76
C PRO A 38 -59.93 -8.65 -14.27
N ALA A 39 -58.66 -8.35 -13.99
CA ALA A 39 -57.99 -7.17 -14.54
C ALA A 39 -57.66 -7.39 -16.03
N THR A 40 -58.15 -6.49 -16.87
CA THR A 40 -57.81 -6.36 -18.29
C THR A 40 -56.35 -5.95 -18.43
N THR A 41 -55.57 -6.72 -19.21
CA THR A 41 -54.17 -6.44 -19.49
C THR A 41 -54.05 -5.34 -20.54
N VAL A 42 -53.77 -4.11 -20.10
CA VAL A 42 -53.31 -3.02 -20.97
C VAL A 42 -51.82 -3.24 -21.28
N PRO A 43 -51.37 -3.20 -22.55
CA PRO A 43 -49.95 -3.30 -22.87
C PRO A 43 -49.19 -2.12 -22.27
N ALA A 44 -48.12 -2.40 -21.53
CA ALA A 44 -47.25 -1.34 -21.01
C ALA A 44 -46.70 -0.49 -22.18
N PRO A 45 -46.64 0.84 -22.05
CA PRO A 45 -46.01 1.68 -23.05
C PRO A 45 -44.54 1.28 -23.23
N PRO A 46 -43.98 1.36 -24.45
CA PRO A 46 -42.59 1.01 -24.69
C PRO A 46 -41.70 1.84 -23.75
N ARG A 47 -40.81 1.14 -23.03
CA ARG A 47 -39.79 1.81 -22.19
C ARG A 47 -39.03 2.78 -23.11
N PRO A 48 -38.79 4.03 -22.68
CA PRO A 48 -37.97 4.94 -23.46
C PRO A 48 -36.63 4.25 -23.71
N HIS A 49 -36.21 4.21 -24.98
CA HIS A 49 -34.85 3.85 -25.34
C HIS A 49 -33.93 4.85 -24.63
N VAL A 50 -33.38 4.46 -23.48
CA VAL A 50 -32.20 5.14 -22.95
C VAL A 50 -31.14 4.90 -24.00
N ALA A 51 -30.77 5.95 -24.73
CA ALA A 51 -29.62 5.89 -25.61
C ALA A 51 -28.46 5.35 -24.78
N HIS A 52 -27.94 4.18 -25.13
CA HIS A 52 -26.67 3.73 -24.60
C HIS A 52 -25.63 4.73 -25.09
N VAL A 53 -25.35 5.76 -24.30
CA VAL A 53 -24.15 6.57 -24.48
C VAL A 53 -23.01 5.57 -24.41
N ALA A 54 -22.32 5.35 -25.53
CA ALA A 54 -21.20 4.44 -25.59
C ALA A 54 -20.20 4.87 -24.52
N ARG A 55 -19.90 4.00 -23.57
CA ARG A 55 -18.93 4.30 -22.52
C ARG A 55 -17.55 4.50 -23.17
N PRO A 56 -16.73 5.44 -22.67
CA PRO A 56 -15.37 5.59 -23.17
C PRO A 56 -14.61 4.27 -23.00
N THR A 57 -13.58 4.06 -23.80
CA THR A 57 -12.64 2.95 -23.57
C THR A 57 -11.91 3.16 -22.24
N ILE A 58 -11.36 2.10 -21.65
CA ILE A 58 -10.54 2.25 -20.43
C ILE A 58 -9.34 3.18 -20.70
N GLN A 59 -8.75 3.14 -21.91
CA GLN A 59 -7.70 4.09 -22.29
C GLN A 59 -8.21 5.54 -22.19
N ALA A 60 -9.34 5.86 -22.81
CA ALA A 60 -9.89 7.22 -22.76
C ALA A 60 -10.28 7.65 -21.33
N TYR A 61 -10.70 6.71 -20.48
CA TYR A 61 -10.91 6.97 -19.05
C TYR A 61 -9.59 7.33 -18.35
N ILE A 62 -8.51 6.58 -18.60
CA ILE A 62 -7.20 6.82 -18.01
C ILE A 62 -6.63 8.16 -18.51
N ASP A 63 -6.73 8.45 -19.81
CA ASP A 63 -6.29 9.72 -20.40
C ASP A 63 -6.94 10.91 -19.69
N GLN A 64 -8.26 10.85 -19.46
CA GLN A 64 -8.99 11.88 -18.71
C GLN A 64 -8.63 11.91 -17.22
N SER A 65 -8.35 10.73 -16.64
CA SER A 65 -8.05 10.61 -15.21
C SER A 65 -6.71 11.23 -14.86
N TRP A 66 -5.69 11.19 -15.72
CA TRP A 66 -4.41 11.83 -15.44
C TRP A 66 -4.57 13.32 -15.15
N THR A 67 -5.29 14.05 -16.00
CA THR A 67 -5.58 15.47 -15.77
C THR A 67 -6.39 15.69 -14.50
N GLY A 68 -7.37 14.82 -14.20
CA GLY A 68 -8.19 14.95 -12.98
C GLY A 68 -7.45 14.62 -11.68
N LEU A 69 -6.35 13.86 -11.75
CA LEU A 69 -5.50 13.48 -10.62
C LEU A 69 -4.28 14.39 -10.46
N GLU A 70 -3.98 15.22 -11.44
CA GLU A 70 -2.87 16.17 -11.34
C GLU A 70 -3.17 17.23 -10.29
N ARG A 71 -2.15 17.57 -9.50
CA ARG A 71 -2.13 18.65 -8.52
C ARG A 71 -0.87 19.49 -8.72
N SER A 72 -0.98 20.75 -8.35
CA SER A 72 0.11 21.71 -8.42
C SER A 72 -0.08 22.83 -7.41
N MET A 73 1.00 23.55 -7.09
CA MET A 73 0.96 24.76 -6.24
C MET A 73 0.40 26.00 -6.96
N THR A 74 -0.33 25.78 -8.06
CA THR A 74 -1.07 26.79 -8.83
C THR A 74 -2.56 26.47 -8.95
N ASP A 75 -3.01 25.34 -8.38
CA ASP A 75 -4.41 24.90 -8.42
C ASP A 75 -5.00 24.81 -7.00
N CYS A 76 -6.14 25.46 -6.79
CA CYS A 76 -6.87 25.44 -5.53
C CYS A 76 -7.30 24.01 -5.12
N GLN A 77 -7.54 23.11 -6.10
CA GLN A 77 -7.95 21.73 -5.80
C GLN A 77 -6.88 20.96 -5.03
N SER A 78 -5.61 21.34 -5.09
CA SER A 78 -4.48 20.69 -4.40
C SER A 78 -4.52 20.83 -2.88
N LEU A 79 -5.24 21.82 -2.35
CA LEU A 79 -5.09 22.23 -0.96
C LEU A 79 -6.11 21.58 -0.02
N VAL A 80 -7.25 21.15 -0.57
CA VAL A 80 -8.34 20.56 0.20
C VAL A 80 -7.89 19.27 0.89
N ASP A 81 -8.21 19.13 2.17
CA ASP A 81 -8.06 17.88 2.91
C ASP A 81 -9.42 17.37 3.35
N PRO A 82 -9.98 16.33 2.69
CA PRO A 82 -11.25 15.76 3.13
C PRO A 82 -11.14 14.97 4.44
N LYS A 83 -9.91 14.76 4.95
CA LYS A 83 -9.60 13.96 6.15
C LYS A 83 -9.60 14.81 7.42
N THR A 84 -9.55 16.13 7.28
CA THR A 84 -9.56 17.08 8.40
C THR A 84 -10.62 18.15 8.19
N LYS A 85 -11.12 18.75 9.27
CA LYS A 85 -12.16 19.81 9.22
C LYS A 85 -11.57 21.22 9.23
N THR A 86 -10.24 21.34 9.17
CA THR A 86 -9.52 22.60 9.29
C THR A 86 -9.48 23.36 7.97
N VAL A 87 -9.38 24.69 8.05
CA VAL A 87 -9.07 25.52 6.88
C VAL A 87 -7.73 25.05 6.30
N PRO A 88 -7.63 24.82 4.97
CA PRO A 88 -6.39 24.40 4.36
C PRO A 88 -5.24 25.36 4.68
N VAL A 89 -4.14 24.81 5.20
CA VAL A 89 -2.86 25.52 5.37
C VAL A 89 -1.83 24.89 4.44
N LEU A 90 -1.09 25.72 3.73
CA LEU A 90 0.07 25.30 2.95
C LEU A 90 1.34 25.65 3.71
N TYR A 91 2.14 24.66 4.07
CA TYR A 91 3.39 24.86 4.78
C TYR A 91 4.58 24.87 3.82
N LEU A 92 5.40 25.92 3.90
CA LEU A 92 6.70 26.01 3.23
C LEU A 92 7.84 25.65 4.19
N PRO A 93 8.96 25.11 3.69
CA PRO A 93 10.19 25.01 4.49
C PRO A 93 10.59 26.36 5.06
N GLN A 94 11.11 26.38 6.29
CA GLN A 94 11.42 27.61 7.01
C GLN A 94 12.42 28.51 6.27
N GLU A 95 13.33 27.90 5.53
CA GLU A 95 14.39 28.55 4.77
C GLU A 95 13.98 28.98 3.35
N LEU A 96 12.80 28.54 2.87
CA LEU A 96 12.38 28.77 1.50
C LEU A 96 11.66 30.13 1.39
N PRO A 97 12.19 31.09 0.62
CA PRO A 97 11.45 32.32 0.32
C PRO A 97 10.15 31.96 -0.37
N GLU A 98 9.05 32.59 0.07
CA GLU A 98 7.73 32.30 -0.48
C GLU A 98 7.70 32.47 -2.02
N PRO A 99 7.36 31.42 -2.79
CA PRO A 99 7.32 31.48 -4.24
C PRO A 99 6.20 32.40 -4.74
N ALA A 100 6.40 33.02 -5.91
CA ALA A 100 5.37 33.87 -6.52
C ALA A 100 4.07 33.11 -6.84
N ALA A 101 4.19 31.82 -7.18
CA ALA A 101 3.03 30.94 -7.40
C ALA A 101 2.20 30.76 -6.12
N VAL A 102 2.84 30.66 -4.96
CA VAL A 102 2.16 30.52 -3.66
C VAL A 102 1.43 31.81 -3.29
N ARG A 103 2.04 32.99 -3.45
CA ARG A 103 1.34 34.28 -3.28
C ARG A 103 0.09 34.39 -4.15
N ALA A 104 0.19 33.95 -5.41
CA ALA A 104 -0.95 33.97 -6.32
C ALA A 104 -2.04 32.99 -5.87
N LEU A 105 -1.65 31.83 -5.35
CA LEU A 105 -2.55 30.81 -4.81
C LEU A 105 -3.30 31.30 -3.56
N GLU A 106 -2.62 31.97 -2.62
CA GLU A 106 -3.27 32.55 -1.43
C GLU A 106 -4.33 33.58 -1.84
N ALA A 107 -4.00 34.48 -2.76
CA ALA A 107 -4.91 35.52 -3.25
C ALA A 107 -6.12 34.95 -4.01
N GLY A 108 -5.92 33.86 -4.76
CA GLY A 108 -6.96 33.26 -5.61
C GLY A 108 -7.83 32.19 -4.93
N CYS A 109 -7.27 31.46 -3.96
CA CYS A 109 -7.91 30.27 -3.38
C CYS A 109 -8.37 30.45 -1.93
N GLY A 110 -8.05 31.58 -1.28
CA GLY A 110 -8.40 31.80 0.13
C GLY A 110 -7.69 30.84 1.09
N VAL A 111 -6.48 30.43 0.73
CA VAL A 111 -5.61 29.58 1.55
C VAL A 111 -4.57 30.44 2.26
N HIS A 112 -4.14 29.99 3.44
CA HIS A 112 -3.05 30.60 4.17
C HIS A 112 -1.78 29.77 4.00
N ALA A 113 -0.72 30.41 3.52
CA ALA A 113 0.62 29.89 3.48
C ALA A 113 1.35 30.26 4.78
N GLU A 114 1.96 29.27 5.42
CA GLU A 114 2.75 29.44 6.64
C GLU A 114 4.13 28.80 6.44
N HIS A 115 5.14 29.29 7.14
CA HIS A 115 6.43 28.59 7.17
C HIS A 115 6.43 27.59 8.34
N LEU A 116 7.07 26.44 8.12
CA LEU A 116 7.32 25.48 9.18
C LEU A 116 8.13 26.15 10.30
N PRO A 117 7.90 25.81 11.59
CA PRO A 117 8.48 26.54 12.71
C PRO A 117 10.02 26.49 12.78
N ARG A 118 10.64 25.54 12.07
CA ARG A 118 12.09 25.37 11.97
C ARG A 118 12.46 24.58 10.71
N ARG A 119 13.73 24.66 10.33
CA ARG A 119 14.31 23.80 9.28
C ARG A 119 14.29 22.34 9.74
N ILE A 120 13.99 21.42 8.82
CA ILE A 120 13.99 19.98 9.03
C ILE A 120 15.12 19.39 8.19
N ASP A 121 16.19 18.94 8.83
CA ASP A 121 17.38 18.39 8.17
C ASP A 121 17.50 16.86 8.32
N HIS A 122 16.68 16.25 9.17
CA HIS A 122 16.57 14.81 9.34
C HIS A 122 15.15 14.39 9.77
N PRO A 123 14.77 13.11 9.57
CA PRO A 123 13.48 12.58 9.97
C PRO A 123 13.26 12.74 11.48
N GLY A 124 12.03 13.11 11.87
CA GLY A 124 11.70 13.33 13.29
C GLY A 124 12.19 14.66 13.88
N ALA A 125 12.89 15.52 13.12
CA ALA A 125 13.29 16.84 13.61
C ALA A 125 12.10 17.79 13.87
N LEU A 126 10.93 17.49 13.32
CA LEU A 126 9.66 18.14 13.64
C LEU A 126 8.57 17.08 13.82
N MET A 127 7.97 17.03 15.01
CA MET A 127 6.87 16.11 15.29
C MET A 127 5.54 16.73 14.83
N PRO A 128 4.58 15.91 14.33
CA PRO A 128 3.25 16.40 13.98
C PRO A 128 2.54 17.21 15.07
N SER A 129 2.73 16.84 16.34
CA SER A 129 2.13 17.53 17.50
C SER A 129 2.69 18.94 17.73
N GLU A 130 3.82 19.29 17.12
CA GLU A 130 4.42 20.63 17.21
C GLU A 130 3.92 21.57 16.12
N VAL A 131 3.12 21.06 15.17
CA VAL A 131 2.50 21.86 14.12
C VAL A 131 1.07 22.19 14.53
N ALA A 132 0.77 23.48 14.71
CA ALA A 132 -0.50 23.93 15.29
C ALA A 132 -1.75 23.48 14.52
N LYS A 133 -1.66 23.37 13.19
CA LYS A 133 -2.76 22.92 12.32
C LYS A 133 -2.25 21.92 11.30
N PRO A 134 -2.98 20.81 11.06
CA PRO A 134 -2.74 19.95 9.90
C PRO A 134 -2.73 20.75 8.59
N GLY A 135 -1.80 20.46 7.70
CA GLY A 135 -1.68 21.18 6.43
C GLY A 135 -0.88 20.42 5.38
N LEU A 136 -0.98 20.88 4.13
CA LEU A 136 -0.22 20.36 2.99
C LEU A 136 1.21 20.90 3.06
N LEU A 137 2.20 20.08 2.75
CA LEU A 137 3.59 20.47 2.59
C LEU A 137 3.85 20.86 1.13
N TYR A 138 4.49 22.00 0.93
CA TYR A 138 4.82 22.53 -0.39
C TYR A 138 5.70 21.54 -1.19
N LEU A 139 5.38 21.40 -2.47
CA LEU A 139 6.21 20.69 -3.46
C LEU A 139 6.37 21.55 -4.72
N PRO A 140 7.58 21.64 -5.30
CA PRO A 140 7.86 22.58 -6.38
C PRO A 140 7.26 22.18 -7.74
N ASN A 141 7.10 20.89 -8.02
CA ASN A 141 6.61 20.39 -9.31
C ASN A 141 5.18 19.87 -9.21
N PRO A 142 4.40 19.89 -10.31
CA PRO A 142 3.14 19.16 -10.40
C PRO A 142 3.33 17.67 -10.11
N TYR A 143 2.28 17.04 -9.59
CA TYR A 143 2.28 15.63 -9.24
C TYR A 143 0.90 15.01 -9.43
N ILE A 144 0.87 13.69 -9.59
CA ILE A 144 -0.38 12.92 -9.66
C ILE A 144 -0.68 12.32 -8.28
N VAL A 145 -1.92 12.48 -7.81
CA VAL A 145 -2.40 11.85 -6.57
C VAL A 145 -2.98 10.45 -6.83
N PRO A 146 -3.08 9.58 -5.80
CA PRO A 146 -3.77 8.30 -5.96
C PRO A 146 -5.24 8.45 -6.35
N GLY A 147 -5.96 9.42 -5.80
CA GLY A 147 -7.35 9.73 -6.17
C GLY A 147 -8.35 9.68 -5.02
N GLY A 148 -9.56 10.19 -5.29
CA GLY A 148 -10.64 10.32 -4.30
C GLY A 148 -10.27 11.20 -3.11
N ARG A 149 -10.19 10.61 -1.90
CA ARG A 149 -9.86 11.37 -0.66
C ARG A 149 -8.36 11.66 -0.51
N PHE A 150 -7.52 11.06 -1.34
CA PHE A 150 -6.08 11.24 -1.33
C PHE A 150 -5.72 12.38 -2.27
N ASN A 151 -5.32 13.51 -1.69
CA ASN A 151 -5.05 14.76 -2.41
C ASN A 151 -3.56 15.17 -2.32
N GLU A 152 -2.74 14.25 -1.86
CA GLU A 152 -1.32 14.38 -1.59
C GLU A 152 -0.52 13.50 -2.56
N MET A 153 0.74 13.85 -2.76
CA MET A 153 1.69 12.97 -3.40
C MET A 153 2.07 11.87 -2.41
N TYR A 154 1.79 10.61 -2.75
CA TYR A 154 2.10 9.44 -1.92
C TYR A 154 3.40 8.77 -2.38
N GLY A 155 4.20 8.28 -1.44
CA GLY A 155 5.53 7.69 -1.68
C GLY A 155 5.51 6.53 -2.67
N TRP A 156 4.96 5.37 -2.29
CA TRP A 156 5.04 4.16 -3.13
C TRP A 156 4.03 4.14 -4.28
N ASP A 157 2.87 4.80 -4.14
CA ASP A 157 1.87 4.95 -5.21
C ASP A 157 2.49 5.61 -6.44
N SER A 158 3.36 6.60 -6.20
CA SER A 158 4.07 7.33 -7.25
C SER A 158 4.88 6.40 -8.15
N TYR A 159 5.45 5.31 -7.63
CA TYR A 159 6.18 4.35 -8.49
C TYR A 159 5.27 3.76 -9.56
N PHE A 160 4.05 3.35 -9.18
CA PHE A 160 3.09 2.75 -10.10
C PHE A 160 2.45 3.77 -11.04
N ILE A 161 2.24 4.99 -10.54
CA ILE A 161 1.80 6.11 -11.37
C ILE A 161 2.86 6.42 -12.44
N LEU A 162 4.13 6.52 -12.05
CA LEU A 162 5.25 6.74 -12.95
C LEU A 162 5.33 5.67 -14.04
N GLN A 163 5.09 4.39 -13.71
CA GLN A 163 4.98 3.32 -14.71
C GLN A 163 3.92 3.62 -15.78
N GLY A 164 2.79 4.23 -15.38
CA GLY A 164 1.77 4.71 -16.29
C GLY A 164 2.25 5.88 -17.14
N LEU A 165 2.74 6.94 -16.48
CA LEU A 165 3.16 8.18 -17.13
C LEU A 165 4.24 7.98 -18.20
N VAL A 166 5.21 7.10 -17.96
CA VAL A 166 6.28 6.81 -18.94
C VAL A 166 5.87 5.81 -20.02
N THR A 167 4.80 5.04 -19.80
CA THR A 167 4.28 4.06 -20.77
C THR A 167 3.20 4.66 -21.66
N ASP A 168 2.45 5.65 -21.18
CA ASP A 168 1.31 6.23 -21.89
C ASP A 168 1.76 7.12 -23.04
N LYS A 169 1.49 6.66 -24.27
CA LYS A 169 1.83 7.42 -25.49
C LYS A 169 0.83 8.53 -25.80
N HIS A 170 -0.31 8.57 -25.10
CA HIS A 170 -1.33 9.60 -25.27
C HIS A 170 -1.09 10.81 -24.35
N LEU A 171 -0.07 10.74 -23.48
CA LEU A 171 0.34 11.79 -22.57
C LEU A 171 1.75 12.30 -22.92
N PRO A 172 1.91 13.23 -23.88
CA PRO A 172 3.21 13.70 -24.35
C PRO A 172 4.13 14.24 -23.23
N GLU A 173 3.56 14.87 -22.21
CA GLU A 173 4.23 15.43 -21.04
C GLU A 173 4.47 14.41 -19.90
N GLY A 174 4.08 13.15 -20.09
CA GLY A 174 4.15 12.12 -19.04
C GLY A 174 5.56 11.92 -18.48
N LEU A 175 6.59 11.96 -19.34
CA LEU A 175 7.98 11.87 -18.90
C LEU A 175 8.42 13.08 -18.05
N SER A 176 8.06 14.31 -18.46
CA SER A 176 8.38 15.51 -17.68
C SER A 176 7.65 15.54 -16.34
N LEU A 177 6.41 15.07 -16.29
CA LEU A 177 5.65 14.95 -15.05
C LEU A 177 6.25 13.89 -14.13
N ALA A 178 6.62 12.73 -14.66
CA ALA A 178 7.33 11.69 -13.93
C ALA A 178 8.66 12.20 -13.35
N GLN A 179 9.44 12.95 -14.13
CA GLN A 179 10.68 13.58 -13.65
C GLN A 179 10.39 14.59 -12.52
N GLY A 180 9.40 15.46 -12.69
CA GLY A 180 9.01 16.45 -11.67
C GLY A 180 8.57 15.79 -10.35
N MET A 181 7.85 14.67 -10.44
CA MET A 181 7.50 13.85 -9.28
C MET A 181 8.73 13.26 -8.57
N VAL A 182 9.71 12.72 -9.30
CA VAL A 182 10.99 12.28 -8.68
C VAL A 182 11.72 13.45 -8.01
N GLU A 183 11.71 14.62 -8.63
CA GLU A 183 12.33 15.82 -8.07
C GLU A 183 11.58 16.39 -6.86
N ASN A 184 10.28 16.14 -6.74
CA ASN A 184 9.54 16.42 -5.51
C ASN A 184 10.04 15.55 -4.35
N PHE A 185 10.37 14.27 -4.57
CA PHE A 185 10.99 13.47 -3.51
C PHE A 185 12.39 13.96 -3.11
N PHE A 186 13.17 14.49 -4.06
CA PHE A 186 14.44 15.16 -3.72
C PHE A 186 14.19 16.38 -2.82
N PHE A 187 13.14 17.13 -3.12
CA PHE A 187 12.71 18.27 -2.31
C PHE A 187 12.26 17.83 -0.91
N GLU A 188 11.49 16.74 -0.79
CA GLU A 188 11.09 16.19 0.52
C GLU A 188 12.31 15.76 1.35
N ILE A 189 13.27 15.05 0.75
CA ILE A 189 14.49 14.64 1.45
C ILE A 189 15.32 15.85 1.88
N GLU A 190 15.38 16.91 1.07
CA GLU A 190 16.11 18.14 1.38
C GLU A 190 15.48 18.94 2.52
N HIS A 191 14.17 19.08 2.51
CA HIS A 191 13.46 20.08 3.32
C HIS A 191 12.56 19.50 4.41
N TYR A 192 12.25 18.20 4.35
CA TYR A 192 11.42 17.46 5.31
C TYR A 192 12.15 16.25 5.91
N GLY A 193 13.43 16.04 5.56
CA GLY A 193 14.32 15.06 6.19
C GLY A 193 14.30 13.67 5.55
N ASN A 194 13.21 13.26 4.91
CA ASN A 194 13.07 12.00 4.18
C ASN A 194 11.97 12.08 3.09
N LEU A 195 11.90 11.03 2.28
CA LEU A 195 10.73 10.73 1.46
C LEU A 195 9.56 10.36 2.38
N LEU A 196 8.46 11.11 2.28
CA LEU A 196 7.32 10.99 3.18
C LEU A 196 6.30 9.96 2.69
N ASN A 197 5.48 9.46 3.61
CA ASN A 197 4.29 8.69 3.29
C ASN A 197 3.40 9.45 2.30
N ALA A 198 3.09 10.70 2.65
CA ALA A 198 2.60 11.71 1.73
C ALA A 198 2.94 13.12 2.24
N ASN A 199 2.83 14.14 1.40
CA ASN A 199 3.24 15.52 1.71
C ASN A 199 2.24 16.29 2.62
N ARG A 200 1.93 15.77 3.82
CA ARG A 200 1.18 16.48 4.88
C ARG A 200 1.96 16.49 6.19
N THR A 201 1.68 17.48 7.04
CA THR A 201 2.38 17.66 8.32
C THR A 201 2.27 16.46 9.26
N TYR A 202 1.14 15.72 9.25
CA TYR A 202 0.96 14.52 10.06
C TYR A 202 1.71 13.26 9.54
N PHE A 203 2.37 13.36 8.38
CA PHE A 203 3.24 12.32 7.83
C PHE A 203 4.73 12.62 8.00
N LEU A 204 5.14 13.75 8.62
CA LEU A 204 6.55 14.16 8.79
C LEU A 204 7.45 13.14 9.52
N THR A 205 6.86 12.13 10.15
CA THR A 205 7.56 11.09 10.93
C THR A 205 7.55 9.73 10.24
N ARG A 206 6.88 9.61 9.08
CA ARG A 206 6.55 8.33 8.45
C ARG A 206 6.91 8.33 6.98
N SER A 207 7.60 7.29 6.52
CA SER A 207 7.89 7.08 5.09
C SER A 207 6.87 6.13 4.44
N GLN A 208 7.26 5.50 3.34
CA GLN A 208 6.55 4.43 2.64
C GLN A 208 7.54 3.47 1.95
N PRO A 209 7.11 2.33 1.38
CA PRO A 209 8.03 1.35 0.79
C PRO A 209 9.04 1.97 -0.20
N PRO A 210 10.36 1.76 -0.01
CA PRO A 210 11.39 2.54 -0.69
C PRO A 210 11.57 2.12 -2.15
N LEU A 211 11.07 2.96 -3.05
CA LEU A 211 11.10 2.72 -4.50
C LEU A 211 11.80 3.84 -5.28
N LEU A 212 12.34 4.86 -4.60
CA LEU A 212 12.92 6.05 -5.24
C LEU A 212 14.06 5.69 -6.21
N SER A 213 14.95 4.76 -5.87
CA SER A 213 16.02 4.33 -6.80
C SER A 213 15.48 3.77 -8.12
N SER A 214 14.41 2.97 -8.03
CA SER A 214 13.75 2.37 -9.18
C SER A 214 12.92 3.40 -9.95
N MET A 215 12.38 4.43 -9.29
CA MET A 215 11.77 5.58 -9.97
C MET A 215 12.82 6.40 -10.74
N ILE A 216 13.96 6.69 -10.12
CA ILE A 216 15.09 7.40 -10.76
C ILE A 216 15.53 6.66 -12.02
N ARG A 217 15.78 5.36 -11.90
CA ARG A 217 16.16 4.50 -13.03
C ARG A 217 15.09 4.48 -14.11
N MET A 218 13.81 4.38 -13.74
CA MET A 218 12.69 4.39 -14.69
C MET A 218 12.66 5.68 -15.52
N VAL A 219 12.80 6.84 -14.89
CA VAL A 219 12.81 8.14 -15.59
C VAL A 219 14.06 8.28 -16.45
N TYR A 220 15.23 7.84 -15.95
CA TYR A 220 16.48 7.85 -16.70
C TYR A 220 16.41 7.00 -17.99
N ASP A 221 15.99 5.74 -17.87
CA ASP A 221 15.86 4.82 -19.01
C ASP A 221 14.81 5.33 -20.02
N ALA A 222 13.68 5.86 -19.54
CA ALA A 222 12.63 6.41 -20.40
C ALA A 222 13.11 7.65 -21.18
N SER A 223 13.91 8.52 -20.53
CA SER A 223 14.53 9.67 -21.19
C SER A 223 15.55 9.27 -22.24
N ALA A 224 16.38 8.27 -21.97
CA ALA A 224 17.35 7.75 -22.94
C ALA A 224 16.68 7.14 -24.18
N ALA A 225 15.47 6.58 -24.04
CA ALA A 225 14.69 6.00 -25.13
C ALA A 225 13.88 7.03 -25.94
N ALA A 226 13.79 8.28 -25.51
CA ALA A 226 12.95 9.30 -26.15
C ALA A 226 13.49 9.72 -27.54
N PRO A 227 12.64 9.90 -28.58
CA PRO A 227 13.07 10.22 -29.95
C PRO A 227 13.79 11.57 -30.17
N GLN A 228 14.09 12.34 -29.12
CA GLN A 228 14.68 13.68 -29.19
C GLN A 228 16.10 13.80 -28.60
N GLY A 229 16.91 12.73 -28.65
CA GLY A 229 18.38 12.83 -28.52
C GLY A 229 18.92 13.58 -27.30
N SER A 230 18.15 13.62 -26.21
CA SER A 230 18.42 14.35 -24.96
C SER A 230 18.27 13.39 -23.80
N GLY A 231 18.96 12.25 -23.88
CA GLY A 231 19.09 11.37 -22.72
C GLY A 231 19.46 12.22 -21.50
N MET A 232 18.73 12.03 -20.41
CA MET A 232 18.88 12.82 -19.21
C MET A 232 20.36 12.88 -18.83
N ALA A 233 20.90 14.10 -18.78
CA ALA A 233 22.34 14.29 -18.71
C ALA A 233 22.91 13.76 -17.39
N ASP A 234 24.15 13.28 -17.41
CA ASP A 234 24.91 12.83 -16.23
C ASP A 234 24.77 13.73 -14.98
N PRO A 235 24.67 15.08 -15.09
CA PRO A 235 24.42 15.95 -13.95
C PRO A 235 23.11 15.66 -13.19
N TRP A 236 22.03 15.29 -13.88
CA TRP A 236 20.78 14.93 -13.20
C TRP A 236 20.93 13.61 -12.47
N LEU A 237 21.58 12.61 -13.09
CA LEU A 237 21.84 11.32 -12.44
C LEU A 237 22.75 11.49 -11.21
N ALA A 238 23.75 12.38 -11.28
CA ALA A 238 24.62 12.72 -10.15
C ALA A 238 23.84 13.36 -8.99
N LYS A 239 22.92 14.28 -9.29
CA LYS A 239 22.00 14.87 -8.30
C LYS A 239 21.12 13.78 -7.68
N ALA A 240 20.47 12.97 -8.53
CA ALA A 240 19.56 11.91 -8.12
C ALA A 240 20.25 10.87 -7.22
N TYR A 241 21.48 10.48 -7.57
CA TYR A 241 22.29 9.55 -6.78
C TYR A 241 22.52 10.07 -5.36
N GLY A 242 22.84 11.36 -5.18
CA GLY A 242 23.02 11.95 -3.85
C GLY A 242 21.77 11.85 -2.97
N TYR A 243 20.58 12.07 -3.56
CA TYR A 243 19.31 11.92 -2.84
C TYR A 243 18.94 10.46 -2.58
N ALA A 244 19.19 9.56 -3.53
CA ALA A 244 18.95 8.13 -3.36
C ALA A 244 19.81 7.54 -2.23
N VAL A 245 21.07 7.97 -2.09
CA VAL A 245 21.93 7.56 -0.97
C VAL A 245 21.37 8.02 0.37
N ARG A 246 20.85 9.26 0.45
CA ARG A 246 20.24 9.81 1.69
C ARG A 246 18.95 9.08 2.04
N ASP A 247 18.09 8.81 1.06
CA ASP A 247 16.86 8.05 1.25
C ASP A 247 17.13 6.61 1.70
N HIS A 248 18.11 5.93 1.09
CA HIS A 248 18.55 4.61 1.54
C HIS A 248 19.06 4.61 2.99
N ALA A 249 19.77 5.67 3.41
CA ALA A 249 20.35 5.76 4.74
C ALA A 249 19.30 5.78 5.87
N LEU A 250 18.06 6.27 5.62
CA LEU A 250 16.94 6.17 6.56
C LEU A 250 16.73 4.72 7.02
N TRP A 251 16.75 3.79 6.09
CA TRP A 251 16.43 2.38 6.33
C TRP A 251 17.57 1.60 7.01
N LEU A 252 18.71 2.26 7.22
CA LEU A 252 19.85 1.73 7.97
C LEU A 252 19.97 2.33 9.38
N THR A 253 19.03 3.21 9.76
CA THR A 253 18.98 3.79 11.10
C THR A 253 18.70 2.72 12.17
N PRO A 254 19.12 2.91 13.44
CA PRO A 254 18.83 1.99 14.53
C PRO A 254 17.33 1.70 14.68
N GLU A 255 16.49 2.70 14.43
CA GLU A 255 15.03 2.60 14.50
C GLU A 255 14.49 1.61 13.47
N HIS A 256 15.07 1.58 12.27
CA HIS A 256 14.69 0.67 11.19
C HIS A 256 15.45 -0.66 11.23
N ALA A 257 16.39 -0.87 12.14
CA ALA A 257 17.09 -2.14 12.27
C ALA A 257 16.17 -3.24 12.83
N ALA A 258 16.11 -4.39 12.17
CA ALA A 258 15.39 -5.56 12.67
C ALA A 258 16.29 -6.42 13.57
N GLY A 259 16.56 -5.92 14.79
CA GLY A 259 17.45 -6.57 15.74
C GLY A 259 18.88 -6.72 15.19
N ASP A 260 19.50 -7.87 15.41
CA ASP A 260 20.86 -8.20 14.95
C ASP A 260 20.88 -8.95 13.59
N THR A 261 19.74 -9.00 12.89
CA THR A 261 19.58 -9.81 11.68
C THR A 261 20.33 -9.27 10.46
N GLY A 262 20.72 -7.99 10.48
CA GLY A 262 21.20 -7.28 9.29
C GLY A 262 20.10 -6.92 8.29
N LEU A 263 18.82 -7.13 8.66
CA LEU A 263 17.65 -6.73 7.88
C LEU A 263 17.02 -5.45 8.47
N ALA A 264 16.15 -4.83 7.69
CA ALA A 264 15.35 -3.68 8.12
C ALA A 264 13.91 -4.06 8.47
N ARG A 265 13.27 -3.22 9.29
CA ARG A 265 11.85 -3.21 9.65
C ARG A 265 11.21 -1.88 9.29
N PHE A 266 9.87 -1.84 9.22
CA PHE A 266 9.13 -0.58 9.19
C PHE A 266 9.02 -0.02 10.61
N HIS A 267 9.20 1.30 10.74
CA HIS A 267 9.09 2.02 12.00
C HIS A 267 8.85 3.53 11.77
N ASP A 268 7.64 3.99 12.08
CA ASP A 268 7.32 5.43 12.16
C ASP A 268 7.90 6.02 13.45
N LEU A 269 8.50 7.21 13.36
CA LEU A 269 9.11 7.91 14.50
C LEU A 269 8.07 8.58 15.43
N GLY A 270 6.81 8.67 15.00
CA GLY A 270 5.70 9.24 15.76
C GLY A 270 5.15 8.33 16.86
N GLU A 271 4.47 8.93 17.84
CA GLU A 271 3.88 8.22 18.98
C GLU A 271 2.34 8.27 19.01
N GLY A 272 1.72 7.30 19.69
CA GLY A 272 0.27 7.24 19.89
C GLY A 272 -0.54 7.01 18.61
N PRO A 273 -1.87 7.20 18.66
CA PRO A 273 -2.72 7.05 17.47
C PRO A 273 -2.39 8.12 16.42
N VAL A 274 -2.60 7.77 15.15
CA VAL A 274 -2.25 8.67 14.04
C VAL A 274 -3.26 9.82 13.89
N PRO A 275 -2.80 11.06 13.62
CA PRO A 275 -3.69 12.22 13.54
C PRO A 275 -4.74 12.13 12.41
N GLU A 276 -4.43 11.47 11.29
CA GLU A 276 -5.34 11.37 10.15
C GLU A 276 -6.58 10.49 10.40
N MET A 277 -6.70 9.89 11.60
CA MET A 277 -7.88 9.13 12.02
C MET A 277 -8.85 9.95 12.89
N ALA A 278 -8.61 11.26 13.05
CA ALA A 278 -9.52 12.16 13.78
C ALA A 278 -10.93 12.24 13.18
N ASP A 279 -11.08 12.09 11.85
CA ASP A 279 -12.39 12.04 11.18
C ASP A 279 -13.05 10.66 11.22
N ALA A 280 -12.27 9.61 11.49
CA ALA A 280 -12.67 8.21 11.46
C ALA A 280 -12.98 7.69 12.87
N SER A 281 -13.99 8.29 13.50
CA SER A 281 -14.35 8.14 14.93
C SER A 281 -14.61 6.71 15.42
N THR A 282 -14.67 5.71 14.55
CA THR A 282 -14.88 4.31 14.94
C THR A 282 -13.71 3.38 14.68
N TYR A 283 -12.62 3.78 14.02
CA TYR A 283 -11.56 2.83 13.63
C TYR A 283 -10.91 2.14 14.83
N TYR A 284 -10.27 2.89 15.73
CA TYR A 284 -9.63 2.31 16.92
C TYR A 284 -10.67 1.64 17.86
N PRO A 285 -11.84 2.25 18.14
CA PRO A 285 -12.90 1.57 18.89
C PRO A 285 -13.38 0.25 18.25
N ASP A 286 -13.46 0.16 16.92
CA ASP A 286 -13.87 -1.07 16.24
C ASP A 286 -12.81 -2.17 16.40
N ILE A 287 -11.53 -1.83 16.47
CA ILE A 287 -10.44 -2.76 16.77
C ILE A 287 -10.56 -3.26 18.22
N VAL A 288 -10.76 -2.36 19.19
CA VAL A 288 -10.98 -2.75 20.60
C VAL A 288 -12.18 -3.69 20.71
N ARG A 289 -13.32 -3.34 20.08
CA ARG A 289 -14.51 -4.21 20.04
C ARG A 289 -14.22 -5.55 19.38
N TRP A 290 -13.38 -5.58 18.35
CA TRP A 290 -12.98 -6.83 17.70
C TRP A 290 -12.16 -7.70 18.66
N LEU A 291 -11.14 -7.14 19.31
CA LEU A 291 -10.30 -7.87 20.27
C LEU A 291 -11.11 -8.45 21.43
N LEU A 292 -12.04 -7.67 21.99
CA LEU A 292 -12.93 -8.12 23.07
C LEU A 292 -13.88 -9.26 22.64
N ARG A 293 -14.25 -9.33 21.35
CA ARG A 293 -15.07 -10.42 20.80
C ARG A 293 -14.28 -11.67 20.44
N HIS A 294 -12.95 -11.59 20.41
CA HIS A 294 -12.06 -12.68 20.04
C HIS A 294 -11.02 -12.95 21.15
N PRO A 295 -11.44 -13.30 22.38
CA PRO A 295 -10.53 -13.51 23.51
C PRO A 295 -9.55 -14.69 23.33
N GLU A 296 -9.81 -15.57 22.36
CA GLU A 296 -8.88 -16.63 21.94
C GLU A 296 -7.61 -16.09 21.26
N VAL A 297 -7.66 -14.87 20.72
CA VAL A 297 -6.54 -14.20 20.07
C VAL A 297 -5.66 -13.55 21.13
N LYS A 298 -4.66 -14.29 21.59
CA LYS A 298 -3.73 -13.85 22.65
C LYS A 298 -2.78 -12.78 22.13
N THR A 299 -3.03 -11.53 22.52
CA THR A 299 -2.18 -10.37 22.23
C THR A 299 -2.04 -9.50 23.50
N ASP A 300 -1.04 -8.63 23.51
CA ASP A 300 -0.82 -7.58 24.51
C ASP A 300 -1.39 -6.22 24.03
N TYR A 301 -2.36 -6.25 23.12
CA TYR A 301 -2.89 -5.06 22.46
C TYR A 301 -3.88 -4.28 23.30
N LEU A 302 -4.43 -4.87 24.37
CA LEU A 302 -5.36 -4.20 25.26
C LEU A 302 -4.69 -3.93 26.61
N VAL A 303 -4.86 -2.70 27.08
CA VAL A 303 -4.53 -2.29 28.46
C VAL A 303 -5.78 -1.69 29.08
N ASP A 304 -5.89 -1.80 30.41
CA ASP A 304 -6.97 -1.16 31.14
C ASP A 304 -6.58 0.29 31.46
N GLY A 305 -7.55 1.19 31.39
CA GLY A 305 -7.41 2.60 31.71
C GLY A 305 -8.59 3.12 32.54
N PRO A 306 -8.65 4.45 32.78
CA PRO A 306 -9.70 5.06 33.61
C PRO A 306 -11.11 4.79 33.10
N ALA A 307 -12.07 4.66 34.03
CA ALA A 307 -13.50 4.50 33.72
C ALA A 307 -14.12 5.76 33.11
N THR A 308 -13.60 6.92 33.47
CA THR A 308 -14.03 8.24 32.99
C THR A 308 -12.80 9.12 32.86
N LEU A 309 -12.63 9.77 31.71
CA LEU A 309 -11.54 10.74 31.53
C LEU A 309 -11.78 11.97 32.43
N PRO A 310 -10.75 12.48 33.14
CA PRO A 310 -10.84 13.72 33.90
C PRO A 310 -11.20 14.90 32.99
N THR A 311 -11.85 15.94 33.53
CA THR A 311 -12.11 17.16 32.76
C THR A 311 -10.81 17.94 32.53
N VAL A 312 -10.73 18.74 31.45
CA VAL A 312 -9.53 19.54 31.07
C VAL A 312 -8.96 20.40 32.22
N ALA A 313 -9.75 20.71 33.25
CA ALA A 313 -9.30 21.45 34.43
C ALA A 313 -8.38 20.65 35.38
N ASP A 314 -8.36 19.32 35.29
CA ASP A 314 -7.67 18.41 36.23
C ASP A 314 -6.40 17.75 35.63
N THR A 315 -6.08 18.00 34.36
CA THR A 315 -5.24 17.10 33.54
C THR A 315 -3.73 17.26 33.68
N ALA A 316 -3.22 18.36 34.25
CA ALA A 316 -1.78 18.65 34.18
C ALA A 316 -0.90 17.86 35.18
N ASN A 317 -1.49 17.16 36.17
CA ASN A 317 -0.76 16.41 37.20
C ASN A 317 -1.50 15.15 37.68
N ASP A 318 -2.42 14.59 36.89
CA ASP A 318 -3.14 13.39 37.27
C ASP A 318 -2.25 12.14 37.06
N PRO A 319 -1.90 11.39 38.13
CA PRO A 319 -1.09 10.18 38.00
C PRO A 319 -1.74 9.10 37.11
N GLU A 320 -3.07 9.04 37.06
CA GLU A 320 -3.81 8.06 36.25
C GLU A 320 -3.68 8.37 34.75
N LEU A 321 -3.66 9.65 34.38
CA LEU A 321 -3.39 10.07 33.00
C LEU A 321 -1.93 9.84 32.58
N ALA A 322 -0.98 10.00 33.51
CA ALA A 322 0.42 9.68 33.24
C ALA A 322 0.63 8.17 33.03
N GLU A 323 -0.05 7.33 33.82
CA GLU A 323 -0.03 5.88 33.67
C GLU A 323 -0.69 5.45 32.34
N LEU A 324 -1.85 6.03 32.00
CA LEU A 324 -2.50 5.80 30.71
C LEU A 324 -1.61 6.21 29.53
N ALA A 325 -0.96 7.38 29.61
CA ALA A 325 -0.05 7.84 28.56
C ALA A 325 1.17 6.93 28.38
N ALA A 326 1.66 6.31 29.46
CA ALA A 326 2.76 5.35 29.41
C ALA A 326 2.32 4.00 28.81
N ALA A 327 1.13 3.51 29.18
CA ALA A 327 0.63 2.20 28.77
C ALA A 327 -0.06 2.19 27.39
N SER A 328 -0.64 3.32 26.98
CA SER A 328 -1.49 3.49 25.80
C SER A 328 -1.09 4.73 24.99
N CYS A 329 -1.76 5.86 25.19
CA CYS A 329 -1.54 7.10 24.48
C CYS A 329 -1.87 8.33 25.35
N ASP A 330 -1.31 9.47 24.96
CA ASP A 330 -1.44 10.74 25.69
C ASP A 330 -2.64 11.55 25.16
N VAL A 331 -3.73 11.56 25.93
CA VAL A 331 -4.98 12.29 25.61
C VAL A 331 -4.77 13.81 25.56
N ALA A 332 -3.76 14.36 26.23
CA ALA A 332 -3.46 15.79 26.16
C ALA A 332 -2.77 16.19 24.84
N LYS A 333 -2.19 15.23 24.12
CA LYS A 333 -1.50 15.45 22.84
C LYS A 333 -2.29 14.99 21.61
N SER A 334 -3.35 14.20 21.80
CA SER A 334 -4.08 13.60 20.70
C SER A 334 -5.58 13.49 20.97
N GLU A 335 -6.38 14.25 20.21
CA GLU A 335 -7.85 14.12 20.17
C GLU A 335 -8.28 12.70 19.74
N VAL A 336 -7.46 12.04 18.92
CA VAL A 336 -7.74 10.65 18.50
C VAL A 336 -7.61 9.70 19.69
N CYS A 337 -6.64 9.94 20.57
CA CYS A 337 -6.45 9.14 21.78
C CYS A 337 -7.67 9.21 22.69
N GLU A 338 -8.22 10.41 22.93
CA GLU A 338 -9.43 10.61 23.75
C GLU A 338 -10.59 9.68 23.34
N HIS A 339 -10.69 9.36 22.06
CA HIS A 339 -11.78 8.54 21.51
C HIS A 339 -11.38 7.10 21.17
N ALA A 340 -10.12 6.69 21.39
CA ALA A 340 -9.58 5.41 20.91
C ALA A 340 -9.79 4.22 21.86
N HIS A 341 -10.88 4.21 22.64
CA HIS A 341 -11.14 3.20 23.67
C HIS A 341 -12.60 2.71 23.70
N VAL A 342 -12.87 1.62 24.42
CA VAL A 342 -14.22 1.09 24.67
C VAL A 342 -14.35 0.67 26.13
N GLY A 343 -15.13 1.44 26.89
CA GLY A 343 -15.19 1.27 28.34
C GLY A 343 -13.78 1.48 28.93
N LEU A 344 -13.33 0.51 29.73
CA LEU A 344 -11.99 0.53 30.34
C LEU A 344 -10.86 0.07 29.40
N HIS A 345 -11.18 -0.42 28.20
CA HIS A 345 -10.20 -1.07 27.34
C HIS A 345 -9.63 -0.11 26.30
N TRP A 346 -8.32 0.09 26.39
CA TRP A 346 -7.52 0.95 25.52
C TRP A 346 -6.56 0.10 24.70
N LEU A 347 -6.14 0.62 23.54
CA LEU A 347 -5.08 -0.02 22.77
C LEU A 347 -3.72 0.29 23.41
N SER A 348 -2.84 -0.69 23.51
CA SER A 348 -1.53 -0.51 24.11
C SER A 348 -0.61 0.38 23.27
N ARG A 349 0.40 0.98 23.90
CA ARG A 349 1.45 1.74 23.21
C ARG A 349 2.10 0.93 22.08
N SER A 350 2.41 -0.34 22.36
CA SER A 350 2.97 -1.28 21.38
C SER A 350 2.06 -1.48 20.17
N PHE A 351 0.73 -1.51 20.38
CA PHE A 351 -0.23 -1.56 19.27
C PHE A 351 -0.14 -0.33 18.37
N TYR A 352 -0.04 0.87 18.94
CA TYR A 352 0.10 2.11 18.15
C TYR A 352 1.41 2.17 17.37
N GLU A 353 2.52 1.70 17.95
CA GLU A 353 3.80 1.53 17.22
C GLU A 353 3.63 0.59 16.02
N GLY A 354 2.91 -0.52 16.20
CA GLY A 354 2.58 -1.45 15.13
C GLY A 354 1.64 -0.90 14.07
N ASP A 355 0.60 -0.16 14.44
CA ASP A 355 -0.33 0.50 13.51
C ASP A 355 0.40 1.55 12.66
N ARG A 356 1.31 2.31 13.27
CA ARG A 356 2.12 3.28 12.52
C ARG A 356 3.12 2.62 11.57
N ALA A 357 3.83 1.59 12.02
CA ALA A 357 4.73 0.80 11.17
C ALA A 357 3.97 0.10 10.03
N MET A 358 2.73 -0.37 10.28
CA MET A 358 1.85 -0.92 9.26
C MET A 358 1.52 0.13 8.19
N ARG A 359 1.23 1.37 8.56
CA ARG A 359 0.97 2.47 7.61
C ARG A 359 2.20 2.83 6.79
N GLU A 360 3.39 2.75 7.38
CA GLU A 360 4.64 2.90 6.64
C GLU A 360 4.87 1.74 5.66
N SER A 361 4.36 0.54 5.96
CA SER A 361 4.46 -0.60 5.06
C SER A 361 3.57 -0.51 3.80
N GLY A 362 2.56 0.38 3.82
CA GLY A 362 1.52 0.49 2.78
C GLY A 362 0.45 -0.60 2.83
N PHE A 363 0.51 -1.54 3.78
CA PHE A 363 -0.45 -2.65 3.95
C PHE A 363 -1.45 -2.42 5.09
N ASP A 364 -1.86 -1.17 5.32
CA ASP A 364 -2.88 -0.82 6.32
C ASP A 364 -4.30 -1.16 5.80
N THR A 365 -5.07 -2.10 6.32
CA THR A 365 -4.67 -3.14 7.28
C THR A 365 -4.75 -4.55 6.69
N THR A 366 -3.87 -5.40 7.21
CA THR A 366 -3.77 -6.87 7.02
C THR A 366 -3.61 -7.51 8.40
N PHE A 367 -3.83 -8.83 8.53
CA PHE A 367 -3.48 -9.60 9.73
C PHE A 367 -2.07 -10.21 9.70
N ARG A 368 -1.28 -9.89 8.66
CA ARG A 368 0.09 -10.39 8.41
C ARG A 368 1.03 -10.30 9.60
N PHE A 369 0.97 -9.21 10.36
CA PHE A 369 1.81 -8.95 11.54
C PHE A 369 1.01 -9.04 12.84
N GLY A 370 0.11 -10.02 12.93
CA GLY A 370 -0.89 -10.13 13.98
C GLY A 370 -2.19 -9.38 13.64
N PRO A 371 -3.22 -9.46 14.49
CA PRO A 371 -4.52 -8.82 14.23
C PRO A 371 -4.35 -7.32 13.94
N PHE A 372 -4.93 -6.87 12.83
CA PHE A 372 -4.79 -5.50 12.32
C PHE A 372 -3.34 -5.01 12.17
N SER A 373 -2.38 -5.94 12.09
CA SER A 373 -0.93 -5.69 12.03
C SER A 373 -0.40 -4.81 13.16
N GLY A 374 -0.99 -4.95 14.36
CA GLY A 374 -0.56 -4.26 15.57
C GLY A 374 0.84 -4.63 16.09
N SER A 375 1.55 -5.56 15.45
CA SER A 375 2.94 -5.92 15.78
C SER A 375 3.93 -5.68 14.62
N THR A 376 3.58 -4.88 13.60
CA THR A 376 4.42 -4.69 12.40
C THR A 376 5.88 -4.34 12.71
N GLN A 377 6.10 -3.49 13.70
CA GLN A 377 7.41 -3.03 14.15
C GLN A 377 8.29 -4.15 14.72
N GLN A 378 7.76 -5.35 14.98
CA GLN A 378 8.50 -6.49 15.51
C GLN A 378 9.01 -7.44 14.41
N PHE A 379 8.73 -7.14 13.14
CA PHE A 379 9.08 -8.02 12.02
C PHE A 379 10.12 -7.39 11.09
N ALA A 380 11.00 -8.22 10.56
CA ALA A 380 11.75 -7.97 9.33
C ALA A 380 10.88 -8.43 8.13
N PRO A 381 10.30 -7.51 7.33
CA PRO A 381 9.38 -7.91 6.27
C PRO A 381 10.12 -8.32 4.99
N VAL A 382 9.59 -9.33 4.30
CA VAL A 382 10.07 -9.78 2.97
C VAL A 382 10.06 -8.65 1.96
N CYS A 383 8.96 -7.88 1.93
CA CYS A 383 8.79 -6.78 0.98
C CYS A 383 9.87 -5.72 1.16
N LEU A 384 10.03 -5.16 2.36
CA LEU A 384 11.01 -4.09 2.62
C LEU A 384 12.43 -4.52 2.26
N ASN A 385 12.85 -5.71 2.68
CA ASN A 385 14.22 -6.16 2.45
C ASN A 385 14.49 -6.52 0.99
N ALA A 386 13.49 -6.99 0.24
CA ALA A 386 13.60 -7.14 -1.20
C ALA A 386 13.69 -5.78 -1.92
N LEU A 387 12.94 -4.77 -1.47
CA LEU A 387 13.04 -3.41 -2.01
C LEU A 387 14.40 -2.80 -1.75
N LEU A 388 14.95 -2.91 -0.53
CA LEU A 388 16.28 -2.42 -0.18
C LEU A 388 17.39 -3.14 -0.96
N TYR A 389 17.26 -4.45 -1.18
CA TYR A 389 18.19 -5.18 -2.07
C TYR A 389 18.18 -4.59 -3.48
N LYS A 390 16.99 -4.33 -4.04
CA LYS A 390 16.87 -3.69 -5.35
C LYS A 390 17.44 -2.25 -5.32
N TYR A 391 17.27 -1.55 -4.22
CA TYR A 391 17.78 -0.21 -4.00
C TYR A 391 19.31 -0.17 -4.04
N GLU A 392 19.97 -1.09 -3.34
CA GLU A 392 21.43 -1.26 -3.34
C GLU A 392 21.96 -1.59 -4.73
N LEU A 393 21.25 -2.44 -5.50
CA LEU A 393 21.61 -2.72 -6.89
C LEU A 393 21.46 -1.50 -7.81
N ASP A 394 20.41 -0.69 -7.61
CA ASP A 394 20.23 0.54 -8.39
C ASP A 394 21.29 1.60 -8.02
N LEU A 395 21.70 1.69 -6.75
CA LEU A 395 22.80 2.55 -6.31
C LEU A 395 24.14 2.11 -6.91
N ALA A 396 24.39 0.80 -6.99
CA ALA A 396 25.57 0.27 -7.68
C ALA A 396 25.55 0.67 -9.17
N TRP A 397 24.41 0.49 -9.84
CA TRP A 397 24.21 0.88 -11.24
C TRP A 397 24.43 2.39 -11.47
N MET A 398 23.88 3.25 -10.61
CA MET A 398 24.09 4.69 -10.67
C MET A 398 25.58 5.05 -10.47
N ALA A 399 26.24 4.43 -9.49
CA ALA A 399 27.65 4.65 -9.23
C ALA A 399 28.53 4.24 -10.42
N ASP A 400 28.23 3.13 -11.10
CA ASP A 400 28.94 2.72 -12.31
C ASP A 400 28.78 3.74 -13.44
N HIS A 401 27.56 4.22 -13.70
CA HIS A 401 27.27 5.23 -14.73
C HIS A 401 27.98 6.57 -14.44
N LEU A 402 28.17 6.89 -13.17
CA LEU A 402 28.84 8.11 -12.71
C LEU A 402 30.37 7.94 -12.57
N GLY A 403 30.95 6.80 -12.97
CA GLY A 403 32.38 6.55 -12.87
C GLY A 403 32.90 6.42 -11.43
N LYS A 404 32.09 5.88 -10.52
CA LYS A 404 32.36 5.70 -9.08
C LYS A 404 32.52 4.22 -8.69
N PRO A 405 33.56 3.50 -9.18
CA PRO A 405 33.68 2.05 -9.02
C PRO A 405 33.84 1.59 -7.56
N ALA A 406 34.43 2.42 -6.68
CA ALA A 406 34.56 2.09 -5.27
C ALA A 406 33.20 2.07 -4.55
N GLU A 407 32.32 3.02 -4.89
CA GLU A 407 30.96 3.11 -4.35
C GLU A 407 30.09 1.98 -4.92
N SER A 408 30.19 1.70 -6.22
CA SER A 408 29.52 0.53 -6.85
C SER A 408 29.90 -0.79 -6.17
N ALA A 409 31.19 -1.01 -5.90
CA ALA A 409 31.66 -2.20 -5.22
C ALA A 409 31.14 -2.29 -3.77
N GLU A 410 30.96 -1.15 -3.08
CA GLU A 410 30.36 -1.11 -1.74
C GLU A 410 28.88 -1.46 -1.77
N TRP A 411 28.10 -0.85 -2.66
CA TRP A 411 26.68 -1.17 -2.82
C TRP A 411 26.45 -2.64 -3.19
N THR A 412 27.30 -3.18 -4.06
CA THR A 412 27.27 -4.61 -4.41
C THR A 412 27.54 -5.50 -3.19
N ARG A 413 28.45 -5.12 -2.29
CA ARG A 413 28.69 -5.85 -1.03
C ARG A 413 27.49 -5.78 -0.09
N GLN A 414 26.87 -4.61 0.05
CA GLN A 414 25.67 -4.45 0.89
C GLN A 414 24.50 -5.28 0.36
N ALA A 415 24.25 -5.25 -0.96
CA ALA A 415 23.26 -6.12 -1.61
C ALA A 415 23.52 -7.61 -1.35
N ALA A 416 24.78 -8.06 -1.47
CA ALA A 416 25.14 -9.44 -1.18
C ALA A 416 24.90 -9.83 0.29
N ALA A 417 25.25 -8.94 1.24
CA ALA A 417 25.01 -9.16 2.66
C ALA A 417 23.50 -9.23 2.99
N ARG A 418 22.70 -8.33 2.42
CA ARG A 418 21.24 -8.33 2.59
C ARG A 418 20.62 -9.58 2.02
N LYS A 419 21.02 -10.00 0.80
CA LYS A 419 20.56 -11.26 0.21
C LYS A 419 20.86 -12.45 1.13
N ALA A 420 22.08 -12.52 1.68
CA ALA A 420 22.46 -13.60 2.61
C ALA A 420 21.60 -13.60 3.88
N ALA A 421 21.27 -12.42 4.42
CA ALA A 421 20.36 -12.29 5.56
C ALA A 421 18.92 -12.69 5.19
N MET A 422 18.42 -12.32 4.02
CA MET A 422 17.11 -12.74 3.51
C MET A 422 17.04 -14.27 3.36
N ASP A 423 18.07 -14.89 2.78
CA ASP A 423 18.16 -16.34 2.63
C ASP A 423 18.19 -17.06 3.99
N LYS A 424 18.79 -16.43 5.02
CA LYS A 424 18.87 -17.00 6.37
C LYS A 424 17.55 -16.90 7.14
N TYR A 425 16.92 -15.73 7.15
CA TYR A 425 15.79 -15.45 8.06
C TYR A 425 14.43 -15.52 7.38
N LEU A 426 14.36 -15.20 6.08
CA LEU A 426 13.09 -15.01 5.38
C LEU A 426 12.76 -16.17 4.44
N TRP A 427 13.76 -16.88 3.90
CA TRP A 427 13.51 -18.03 3.03
C TRP A 427 13.09 -19.27 3.84
N ASN A 428 12.11 -20.01 3.33
CA ASN A 428 11.71 -21.31 3.85
C ASN A 428 11.76 -22.36 2.73
N ALA A 429 12.78 -23.22 2.76
CA ALA A 429 13.01 -24.23 1.73
C ALA A 429 11.94 -25.33 1.68
N GLU A 430 11.38 -25.71 2.84
CA GLU A 430 10.33 -26.73 2.93
C GLU A 430 9.03 -26.27 2.28
N ARG A 431 8.66 -25.01 2.52
CA ARG A 431 7.44 -24.40 1.98
C ARG A 431 7.65 -23.79 0.59
N GLY A 432 8.90 -23.57 0.17
CA GLY A 432 9.24 -22.97 -1.13
C GLY A 432 8.78 -21.51 -1.25
N LEU A 433 8.78 -20.77 -0.14
CA LEU A 433 8.24 -19.41 -0.03
C LEU A 433 9.11 -18.55 0.88
N TYR A 434 8.97 -17.23 0.76
CA TYR A 434 9.53 -16.27 1.72
C TYR A 434 8.48 -15.86 2.75
N PHE A 435 8.90 -15.76 4.01
CA PHE A 435 8.08 -15.35 5.16
C PHE A 435 8.78 -14.25 5.95
N ASP A 436 7.99 -13.39 6.59
CA ASP A 436 8.54 -12.36 7.48
C ASP A 436 9.15 -13.01 8.73
N TYR A 437 10.11 -12.34 9.35
CA TYR A 437 10.78 -12.84 10.55
C TYR A 437 10.46 -11.94 11.74
N ASN A 438 9.84 -12.48 12.79
CA ASN A 438 9.69 -11.77 14.06
C ASN A 438 11.02 -11.85 14.80
N PHE A 439 11.75 -10.73 14.86
CA PHE A 439 13.07 -10.69 15.48
C PHE A 439 13.01 -10.56 17.00
N THR A 440 11.85 -10.19 17.56
CA THR A 440 11.64 -10.14 19.02
C THR A 440 11.43 -11.54 19.60
N THR A 441 10.69 -12.40 18.89
CA THR A 441 10.44 -13.80 19.30
C THR A 441 11.41 -14.79 18.65
N HIS A 442 12.26 -14.32 17.74
CA HIS A 442 13.20 -15.13 16.97
C HIS A 442 12.54 -16.23 16.12
N THR A 443 11.33 -15.97 15.62
CA THR A 443 10.54 -16.95 14.85
C THR A 443 10.13 -16.43 13.49
N GLN A 444 10.21 -17.28 12.47
CA GLN A 444 9.66 -17.01 11.16
C GLN A 444 8.12 -17.08 11.19
N SER A 445 7.47 -16.14 10.50
CA SER A 445 6.01 -16.08 10.36
C SER A 445 5.47 -17.29 9.60
N THR A 446 4.25 -17.70 9.93
CA THR A 446 3.53 -18.73 9.17
C THR A 446 2.62 -18.13 8.08
N TYR A 447 2.42 -16.81 8.09
CA TYR A 447 1.46 -16.10 7.24
C TYR A 447 1.85 -16.12 5.76
N THR A 448 1.04 -16.75 4.91
CA THR A 448 1.32 -16.87 3.48
C THR A 448 0.86 -15.60 2.76
N PHE A 449 1.82 -14.74 2.41
CA PHE A 449 1.55 -13.40 1.89
C PHE A 449 2.17 -13.16 0.51
N ILE A 450 1.50 -12.35 -0.33
CA ILE A 450 1.89 -12.08 -1.71
C ILE A 450 3.28 -11.42 -1.84
N ALA A 451 3.81 -10.84 -0.76
CA ALA A 451 5.16 -10.29 -0.71
C ALA A 451 6.27 -11.31 -1.04
N THR A 452 5.98 -12.61 -1.03
CA THR A 452 6.91 -13.66 -1.47
C THR A 452 7.41 -13.49 -2.92
N PHE A 453 6.70 -12.72 -3.76
CA PHE A 453 7.13 -12.42 -5.14
C PHE A 453 8.08 -11.22 -5.25
N TYR A 454 8.24 -10.42 -4.19
CA TYR A 454 9.12 -9.25 -4.20
C TYR A 454 10.60 -9.64 -4.41
N PRO A 455 11.15 -10.69 -3.76
CA PRO A 455 12.51 -11.15 -4.03
C PRO A 455 12.74 -11.57 -5.49
N LEU A 456 11.71 -12.08 -6.18
CA LEU A 456 11.77 -12.41 -7.60
C LEU A 456 11.84 -11.12 -8.43
N TRP A 457 10.99 -10.13 -8.15
CA TRP A 457 11.05 -8.82 -8.82
C TRP A 457 12.40 -8.13 -8.60
N ALA A 458 12.90 -8.14 -7.37
CA ALA A 458 14.16 -7.52 -6.99
C ALA A 458 15.40 -8.22 -7.60
N GLY A 459 15.27 -9.50 -7.95
CA GLY A 459 16.39 -10.33 -8.41
C GLY A 459 17.25 -10.88 -7.28
N ALA A 460 16.67 -10.99 -6.07
CA ALA A 460 17.33 -11.54 -4.89
C ALA A 460 17.24 -13.07 -4.81
N ALA A 461 16.21 -13.66 -5.41
CA ALA A 461 16.02 -15.11 -5.40
C ALA A 461 17.01 -15.83 -6.35
N SER A 462 17.61 -16.93 -5.87
CA SER A 462 18.34 -17.86 -6.72
C SER A 462 17.40 -18.50 -7.76
N PRO A 463 17.92 -19.12 -8.84
CA PRO A 463 17.10 -19.85 -9.80
C PRO A 463 16.19 -20.91 -9.14
N GLU A 464 16.69 -21.62 -8.13
CA GLU A 464 15.95 -22.64 -7.38
C GLU A 464 14.84 -22.01 -6.53
N GLN A 465 15.16 -20.94 -5.79
CA GLN A 465 14.17 -20.18 -5.00
C GLN A 465 13.09 -19.58 -5.91
N ALA A 466 13.48 -19.00 -7.04
CA ALA A 466 12.57 -18.41 -8.01
C ALA A 466 11.62 -19.46 -8.61
N SER A 467 12.14 -20.64 -8.95
CA SER A 467 11.34 -21.78 -9.43
C SER A 467 10.35 -22.26 -8.35
N ALA A 468 10.80 -22.39 -7.10
CA ALA A 468 9.95 -22.82 -5.98
C ALA A 468 8.83 -21.82 -5.66
N VAL A 469 9.12 -20.51 -5.64
CA VAL A 469 8.10 -19.48 -5.45
C VAL A 469 7.10 -19.48 -6.61
N ALA A 470 7.59 -19.57 -7.87
CA ALA A 470 6.72 -19.64 -9.04
C ALA A 470 5.79 -20.87 -9.02
N ALA A 471 6.29 -22.01 -8.54
CA ALA A 471 5.50 -23.23 -8.38
C ALA A 471 4.38 -23.08 -7.32
N ASN A 472 4.55 -22.18 -6.34
CA ASN A 472 3.57 -21.87 -5.31
C ASN A 472 2.56 -20.77 -5.70
N LEU A 473 2.63 -20.22 -6.92
CA LEU A 473 1.62 -19.27 -7.43
C LEU A 473 0.17 -19.73 -7.24
N PRO A 474 -0.20 -21.03 -7.41
CA PRO A 474 -1.57 -21.49 -7.21
C PRO A 474 -2.16 -21.20 -5.83
N LEU A 475 -1.34 -20.95 -4.80
CA LEU A 475 -1.83 -20.56 -3.47
C LEU A 475 -2.53 -19.20 -3.48
N PHE A 476 -2.10 -18.28 -4.34
CA PHE A 476 -2.62 -16.92 -4.42
C PHE A 476 -3.56 -16.71 -5.61
N LEU A 477 -3.53 -17.61 -6.58
CA LEU A 477 -4.12 -17.40 -7.90
C LEU A 477 -5.62 -17.68 -7.90
N GLU A 478 -6.40 -16.61 -8.07
CA GLU A 478 -7.86 -16.62 -8.15
C GLU A 478 -8.36 -16.35 -9.58
N PRO A 479 -9.66 -16.56 -9.91
CA PRO A 479 -10.20 -16.31 -11.24
C PRO A 479 -9.89 -14.90 -11.78
N GLY A 480 -9.85 -13.91 -10.88
CA GLY A 480 -9.66 -12.50 -11.19
C GLY A 480 -8.24 -11.95 -11.02
N GLY A 481 -7.25 -12.75 -10.62
CA GLY A 481 -5.89 -12.26 -10.40
C GLY A 481 -5.22 -12.98 -9.25
N VAL A 482 -4.39 -12.28 -8.49
CA VAL A 482 -3.76 -12.79 -7.27
C VAL A 482 -4.35 -12.14 -6.04
N ALA A 483 -4.67 -12.94 -5.03
CA ALA A 483 -5.09 -12.47 -3.71
C ALA A 483 -3.87 -12.00 -2.91
N THR A 484 -4.08 -11.05 -2.01
CA THR A 484 -3.01 -10.48 -1.18
C THR A 484 -2.43 -11.49 -0.17
N SER A 485 -3.28 -12.39 0.31
CA SER A 485 -2.93 -13.52 1.16
C SER A 485 -3.92 -14.67 0.93
N ILE A 486 -3.75 -15.77 1.67
CA ILE A 486 -4.71 -16.88 1.70
C ILE A 486 -5.70 -16.79 2.87
N GLU A 487 -5.63 -15.72 3.67
CA GLU A 487 -6.37 -15.57 4.92
C GLU A 487 -7.62 -14.71 4.73
N GLN A 488 -8.76 -15.14 5.29
CA GLN A 488 -10.02 -14.38 5.27
C GLN A 488 -10.20 -13.60 6.57
N SER A 489 -9.35 -12.60 6.78
CA SER A 489 -9.39 -11.75 7.98
C SER A 489 -10.52 -10.71 7.95
N GLY A 490 -11.07 -10.41 6.77
CA GLY A 490 -12.09 -9.38 6.58
C GLY A 490 -11.55 -7.95 6.46
N VAL A 491 -10.23 -7.77 6.54
CA VAL A 491 -9.56 -6.49 6.26
C VAL A 491 -9.13 -6.38 4.79
N GLN A 492 -8.67 -5.20 4.36
CA GLN A 492 -8.54 -4.88 2.94
C GLN A 492 -7.30 -5.49 2.23
N TRP A 493 -6.24 -5.79 2.98
CA TRP A 493 -5.00 -6.39 2.44
C TRP A 493 -4.91 -7.90 2.70
N ASP A 494 -6.00 -8.62 2.47
CA ASP A 494 -6.12 -10.08 2.62
C ASP A 494 -7.13 -10.65 1.61
N LEU A 495 -7.34 -11.97 1.59
CA LEU A 495 -8.36 -12.60 0.74
C LEU A 495 -9.75 -12.02 1.08
N PRO A 496 -10.59 -11.63 0.10
CA PRO A 496 -10.54 -11.97 -1.33
C PRO A 496 -9.94 -10.89 -2.25
N TYR A 497 -9.20 -9.92 -1.70
CA TYR A 497 -8.82 -8.73 -2.45
C TYR A 497 -7.46 -8.86 -3.13
N GLY A 498 -7.41 -8.34 -4.36
CA GLY A 498 -6.19 -8.13 -5.12
C GLY A 498 -6.00 -6.65 -5.46
N TRP A 499 -4.75 -6.25 -5.52
CA TRP A 499 -4.33 -4.86 -5.66
C TRP A 499 -3.39 -4.71 -6.86
N ALA A 500 -3.42 -3.55 -7.50
CA ALA A 500 -2.59 -3.29 -8.67
C ALA A 500 -1.08 -3.38 -8.34
N PRO A 501 -0.57 -2.81 -7.22
CA PRO A 501 0.83 -2.94 -6.82
C PRO A 501 1.33 -4.38 -6.69
N THR A 502 0.61 -5.21 -5.92
CA THR A 502 1.01 -6.61 -5.66
C THR A 502 0.88 -7.47 -6.91
N THR A 503 -0.10 -7.18 -7.77
CA THR A 503 -0.20 -7.79 -9.10
C THR A 503 1.01 -7.43 -9.95
N PHE A 504 1.43 -6.17 -9.99
CA PHE A 504 2.60 -5.74 -10.74
C PHE A 504 3.86 -6.47 -10.28
N PHE A 505 4.16 -6.48 -8.98
CA PHE A 505 5.34 -7.17 -8.45
C PHE A 505 5.30 -8.68 -8.74
N THR A 506 4.11 -9.30 -8.66
CA THR A 506 3.95 -10.72 -8.98
C THR A 506 4.23 -11.00 -10.45
N VAL A 507 3.64 -10.23 -11.37
CA VAL A 507 3.85 -10.40 -12.82
C VAL A 507 5.32 -10.15 -13.18
N ALA A 508 5.90 -9.06 -12.69
CA ALA A 508 7.28 -8.69 -12.98
C ALA A 508 8.29 -9.68 -12.36
N GLY A 509 8.02 -10.17 -11.15
CA GLY A 509 8.83 -11.21 -10.51
C GLY A 509 8.76 -12.55 -11.23
N LEU A 510 7.56 -13.01 -11.61
CA LEU A 510 7.39 -14.24 -12.39
C LEU A 510 8.07 -14.15 -13.75
N GLU A 511 7.97 -13.00 -14.41
CA GLU A 511 8.63 -12.75 -15.69
C GLU A 511 10.16 -12.82 -15.54
N ARG A 512 10.71 -12.18 -14.50
CA ARG A 512 12.16 -12.24 -14.20
C ARG A 512 12.62 -13.65 -13.86
N ALA A 513 11.77 -14.45 -13.22
CA ALA A 513 12.03 -15.85 -12.89
C ALA A 513 11.93 -16.81 -14.10
N GLY A 514 11.63 -16.31 -15.31
CA GLY A 514 11.41 -17.14 -16.50
C GLY A 514 10.06 -17.85 -16.53
N ALA A 515 9.16 -17.57 -15.59
CA ALA A 515 7.80 -18.12 -15.51
C ALA A 515 6.82 -17.33 -16.40
N HIS A 516 7.19 -17.10 -17.67
CA HIS A 516 6.51 -16.20 -18.60
C HIS A 516 5.01 -16.49 -18.78
N SER A 517 4.65 -17.77 -18.89
CA SER A 517 3.23 -18.19 -19.04
C SER A 517 2.41 -17.85 -17.80
N ALA A 518 3.01 -17.99 -16.61
CA ALA A 518 2.37 -17.65 -15.35
C ALA A 518 2.21 -16.12 -15.21
N ALA A 519 3.26 -15.35 -15.52
CA ALA A 519 3.21 -13.89 -15.53
C ALA A 519 2.09 -13.35 -16.45
N ARG A 520 2.02 -13.85 -17.68
CA ARG A 520 0.98 -13.46 -18.66
C ARG A 520 -0.42 -13.88 -18.21
N MET A 521 -0.56 -15.02 -17.53
CA MET A 521 -1.83 -15.46 -16.98
C MET A 521 -2.33 -14.51 -15.87
N VAL A 522 -1.47 -14.18 -14.90
CA VAL A 522 -1.81 -13.24 -13.81
C VAL A 522 -2.22 -11.88 -14.39
N ALA A 523 -1.41 -11.33 -15.32
CA ALA A 523 -1.71 -10.06 -15.98
C ALA A 523 -3.08 -10.08 -16.69
N LYS A 524 -3.37 -11.14 -17.47
CA LYS A 524 -4.67 -11.28 -18.17
C LYS A 524 -5.85 -11.35 -17.21
N ARG A 525 -5.73 -12.10 -16.11
CA ARG A 525 -6.82 -12.23 -15.12
C ARG A 525 -7.10 -10.90 -14.44
N PHE A 526 -6.06 -10.18 -14.02
CA PHE A 526 -6.22 -8.88 -13.39
C PHE A 526 -6.83 -7.84 -14.34
N LEU A 527 -6.31 -7.72 -15.57
CA LEU A 527 -6.87 -6.81 -16.57
C LEU A 527 -8.34 -7.12 -16.91
N LYS A 528 -8.71 -8.42 -16.94
CA LYS A 528 -10.09 -8.84 -17.11
C LYS A 528 -10.97 -8.39 -15.92
N THR A 529 -10.50 -8.53 -14.69
CA THR A 529 -11.21 -8.06 -13.49
C THR A 529 -11.43 -6.55 -13.51
N VAL A 530 -10.40 -5.78 -13.86
CA VAL A 530 -10.52 -4.33 -14.05
C VAL A 530 -11.56 -4.00 -15.12
N ALA A 531 -11.51 -4.68 -16.27
CA ALA A 531 -12.46 -4.49 -17.35
C ALA A 531 -13.90 -4.89 -16.98
N ASN A 532 -14.09 -5.94 -16.20
CA ASN A 532 -15.40 -6.35 -15.68
C ASN A 532 -15.99 -5.27 -14.76
N GLY A 533 -15.19 -4.75 -13.82
CA GLY A 533 -15.60 -3.65 -12.93
C GLY A 533 -15.98 -2.40 -13.73
N TYR A 534 -15.13 -2.00 -14.67
CA TYR A 534 -15.40 -0.86 -15.55
C TYR A 534 -16.67 -1.04 -16.40
N ALA A 535 -16.93 -2.26 -16.89
CA ALA A 535 -18.14 -2.57 -17.63
C ALA A 535 -19.42 -2.46 -16.77
N GLN A 536 -19.32 -2.57 -15.44
CA GLN A 536 -20.46 -2.41 -14.54
C GLN A 536 -20.79 -0.93 -14.31
N ASP A 537 -19.83 -0.12 -13.83
CA ASP A 537 -20.11 1.25 -13.37
C ASP A 537 -19.36 2.37 -14.11
N GLY A 538 -18.45 2.04 -15.03
CA GLY A 538 -17.68 3.01 -15.81
C GLY A 538 -16.50 3.63 -15.06
N THR A 539 -16.03 2.99 -13.97
CA THR A 539 -14.93 3.51 -13.15
C THR A 539 -13.80 2.50 -12.94
N LEU A 540 -12.58 3.00 -12.76
CA LEU A 540 -11.48 2.21 -12.18
C LEU A 540 -11.43 2.44 -10.67
N ARG A 541 -10.97 1.44 -9.93
CA ARG A 541 -11.01 1.40 -8.47
C ARG A 541 -9.63 1.17 -7.87
N GLU A 542 -9.49 1.52 -6.60
CA GLU A 542 -8.32 1.28 -5.76
C GLU A 542 -7.96 -0.21 -5.68
N LYS A 543 -8.97 -1.05 -5.43
CA LYS A 543 -8.83 -2.51 -5.19
C LYS A 543 -9.99 -3.30 -5.79
N TYR A 544 -9.76 -4.59 -6.01
CA TYR A 544 -10.70 -5.49 -6.68
C TYR A 544 -10.88 -6.80 -5.92
N ASN A 545 -12.05 -7.41 -6.06
CA ASN A 545 -12.30 -8.76 -5.56
C ASN A 545 -11.86 -9.78 -6.62
N VAL A 546 -10.75 -10.47 -6.34
CA VAL A 546 -10.15 -11.40 -7.31
C VAL A 546 -10.83 -12.76 -7.32
N VAL A 547 -11.58 -13.12 -6.27
CA VAL A 547 -12.36 -14.36 -6.24
C VAL A 547 -13.56 -14.25 -7.18
N SER A 548 -14.31 -13.15 -7.11
CA SER A 548 -15.47 -12.88 -8.00
C SER A 548 -15.09 -12.24 -9.34
N SER A 549 -13.85 -11.80 -9.51
CA SER A 549 -13.35 -11.10 -10.72
C SER A 549 -14.20 -9.86 -11.06
N ASN A 550 -14.47 -9.03 -10.05
CA ASN A 550 -15.21 -7.78 -10.17
C ASN A 550 -14.71 -6.70 -9.19
N ALA A 551 -15.40 -5.56 -9.14
CA ALA A 551 -15.09 -4.43 -8.27
C ALA A 551 -15.87 -4.44 -6.93
N ASP A 552 -16.59 -5.52 -6.61
CA ASP A 552 -17.42 -5.64 -5.41
C ASP A 552 -16.55 -5.91 -4.17
N VAL A 553 -16.21 -4.83 -3.49
CA VAL A 553 -15.35 -4.85 -2.30
C VAL A 553 -16.18 -4.51 -1.07
N ILE A 554 -16.30 -5.47 -0.16
CA ILE A 554 -17.05 -5.36 1.11
C ILE A 554 -16.11 -5.70 2.27
N VAL A 555 -15.37 -4.71 2.75
CA VAL A 555 -14.45 -4.86 3.87
C VAL A 555 -15.25 -4.87 5.18
N SER A 556 -15.09 -5.92 5.99
CA SER A 556 -15.86 -6.09 7.23
C SER A 556 -15.15 -5.50 8.46
N ALA A 557 -13.83 -5.31 8.41
CA ALA A 557 -13.02 -4.74 9.49
C ALA A 557 -11.94 -3.79 8.95
N GLY A 558 -11.61 -2.71 9.68
CA GLY A 558 -10.66 -1.69 9.20
C GLY A 558 -11.27 -0.70 8.20
N TYR A 559 -10.53 -0.36 7.14
CA TYR A 559 -10.94 0.63 6.14
C TYR A 559 -12.03 0.13 5.19
N LYS A 560 -13.19 0.77 5.22
CA LYS A 560 -14.40 0.29 4.52
C LYS A 560 -14.61 0.86 3.12
N GLN A 561 -13.79 1.82 2.69
CA GLN A 561 -13.96 2.53 1.41
C GLN A 561 -13.22 1.83 0.26
N ASN A 562 -13.79 1.89 -0.95
CA ASN A 562 -13.12 1.53 -2.21
C ASN A 562 -13.15 2.73 -3.17
N VAL A 563 -11.99 3.37 -3.34
CA VAL A 563 -11.88 4.69 -3.97
C VAL A 563 -11.92 4.61 -5.51
N ILE A 564 -12.50 5.62 -6.17
CA ILE A 564 -12.63 5.74 -7.64
C ILE A 564 -11.42 6.47 -8.25
N GLY A 565 -11.01 6.09 -9.47
CA GLY A 565 -10.07 6.81 -10.33
C GLY A 565 -8.62 6.34 -10.28
N PHE A 566 -8.32 5.32 -9.48
CA PHE A 566 -7.07 5.24 -8.74
C PHE A 566 -5.76 5.20 -9.55
N GLY A 567 -4.80 6.07 -9.22
CA GLY A 567 -3.55 6.31 -9.94
C GLY A 567 -2.68 5.07 -10.17
N TRP A 568 -2.47 4.23 -9.14
CA TRP A 568 -1.73 2.96 -9.35
C TRP A 568 -2.47 2.01 -10.29
N THR A 569 -3.80 2.08 -10.36
CA THR A 569 -4.61 1.11 -11.13
C THR A 569 -4.48 1.49 -12.58
N ASN A 570 -4.57 2.78 -12.87
CA ASN A 570 -4.32 3.35 -14.18
C ASN A 570 -2.90 2.97 -14.66
N GLY A 571 -1.88 3.24 -13.85
CA GLY A 571 -0.50 2.99 -14.24
C GLY A 571 -0.17 1.51 -14.46
N VAL A 572 -0.59 0.64 -13.53
CA VAL A 572 -0.39 -0.82 -13.67
C VAL A 572 -1.23 -1.37 -14.83
N PHE A 573 -2.44 -0.87 -15.08
CA PHE A 573 -3.26 -1.31 -16.21
C PHE A 573 -2.54 -1.06 -17.54
N LEU A 574 -2.07 0.16 -17.78
CA LEU A 574 -1.30 0.51 -18.98
C LEU A 574 -0.03 -0.34 -19.11
N LYS A 575 0.68 -0.52 -18.01
CA LYS A 575 1.93 -1.29 -17.97
C LYS A 575 1.71 -2.77 -18.31
N LEU A 576 0.69 -3.40 -17.75
CA LEU A 576 0.35 -4.79 -18.04
C LEU A 576 -0.20 -4.97 -19.46
N GLN A 577 -0.93 -3.98 -20.00
CA GLN A 577 -1.34 -3.99 -21.41
C GLN A 577 -0.12 -3.95 -22.34
N GLN A 578 0.85 -3.06 -22.08
CA GLN A 578 2.10 -2.99 -22.82
C GLN A 578 2.86 -4.33 -22.77
N PHE A 579 2.98 -4.93 -21.58
CA PHE A 579 3.61 -6.24 -21.39
C PHE A 579 2.93 -7.35 -22.20
N LEU A 580 1.59 -7.39 -22.22
CA LEU A 580 0.87 -8.38 -23.00
C LEU A 580 0.98 -8.14 -24.52
N ALA A 581 1.12 -6.90 -24.96
CA ALA A 581 1.34 -6.56 -26.36
C ALA A 581 2.79 -6.82 -26.82
N ALA A 582 3.76 -6.81 -25.91
CA ALA A 582 5.17 -7.01 -26.23
C ALA A 582 5.45 -8.45 -26.74
N PRO A 583 6.29 -8.60 -27.78
CA PRO A 583 6.86 -9.90 -28.14
C PRO A 583 7.63 -10.49 -26.96
N ALA A 584 7.67 -11.82 -26.83
CA ALA A 584 8.31 -12.51 -25.70
C ALA A 584 9.75 -12.01 -25.42
N ALA A 585 10.56 -11.78 -26.46
CA ALA A 585 11.94 -11.31 -26.34
C ALA A 585 12.10 -9.89 -25.74
N LYS A 586 11.02 -9.09 -25.66
CA LYS A 586 11.02 -7.72 -25.12
C LYS A 586 10.14 -7.58 -23.88
N ALA A 587 9.48 -8.66 -23.45
CA ALA A 587 8.45 -8.63 -22.42
C ALA A 587 9.03 -8.33 -21.02
N THR A 588 10.21 -8.88 -20.71
CA THR A 588 10.91 -8.60 -19.46
C THR A 588 11.31 -7.12 -19.33
N GLY A 589 11.96 -6.55 -20.35
CA GLY A 589 12.33 -5.13 -20.36
C GLY A 589 11.12 -4.19 -20.28
N ALA A 590 9.95 -4.63 -20.77
CA ALA A 590 8.70 -3.88 -20.65
C ALA A 590 8.16 -3.80 -19.21
N LEU A 591 8.61 -4.65 -18.27
CA LEU A 591 8.15 -4.65 -16.87
C LEU A 591 9.20 -4.14 -15.88
N ILE A 592 10.46 -4.50 -16.04
CA ILE A 592 11.51 -4.25 -15.02
C ILE A 592 12.57 -3.23 -15.44
N GLY A 593 12.41 -2.57 -16.60
CA GLY A 593 13.48 -1.76 -17.21
C GLY A 593 14.56 -2.66 -17.83
N THR A 594 15.47 -2.09 -18.61
CA THR A 594 16.61 -2.86 -19.15
C THR A 594 17.56 -3.26 -18.00
N PRO A 595 18.11 -4.49 -17.98
CA PRO A 595 19.01 -4.99 -16.93
C PRO A 595 20.17 -4.06 -16.58
#